data_AF-A0A6L3MJ07-F1
#
_entry.id   AF-A0A6L3MJ07-F1
#
_cell.length_a   1.000
_cell.length_b   1.000
_cell.length_c   1.000
_cell.angle_alpha   90.00
_cell.angle_beta   90.00
_cell.angle_gamma   90.00
#
_symmetry.space_group_name_H-M   'P 1'
#
loop_
_entity.id
_entity.type
_entity.pdbx_description
1 polymer ?
#
loop_
_entity_poly.entity_id
_entity_poly.type
_entity_poly.pdbx_seq_one_letter_code
_entity_poly.pdbx_strand_id
1 'polypeptide(L)'
;NNYAELSLASKMAPDVATVDQFLVELAEHARVPAEREIAELKAIAQQDAILDLQPWDTGYYSEKLKIQQFNLSQESLKPYFPAPKILQGLFSIVNRLYGINIVQREAPVWHPDAHYFELEDQGTVVGGFYFDLYARSGKRGGAWMSGFRSRMQT
;
A
#
# COMPACT_ATOMS: atom_id res chain seq x y z
N ASN A 1 2.88 9.23 -31.85
CA ASN A 1 3.98 8.50 -32.52
C ASN A 1 4.58 7.37 -31.70
N ASN A 2 4.29 7.26 -30.40
CA ASN A 2 4.64 6.08 -29.59
C ASN A 2 3.47 5.72 -28.65
N TYR A 3 3.60 4.59 -27.95
CA TYR A 3 2.57 4.11 -27.02
C TYR A 3 2.43 5.01 -25.77
N ALA A 4 3.51 5.67 -25.34
CA ALA A 4 3.45 6.56 -24.18
C ALA A 4 2.55 7.78 -24.45
N GLU A 5 2.70 8.42 -25.61
CA GLU A 5 1.84 9.51 -26.07
C GLU A 5 0.37 9.05 -26.19
N LEU A 6 0.14 7.88 -26.80
CA LEU A 6 -1.21 7.30 -26.90
C LEU A 6 -1.82 7.06 -25.52
N SER A 7 -1.03 6.56 -24.57
CA SER A 7 -1.47 6.28 -23.21
C SER A 7 -1.69 7.53 -22.38
N LEU A 8 -1.01 8.65 -22.70
CA LEU A 8 -1.14 9.92 -21.99
C LEU A 8 -2.32 10.77 -22.46
N ALA A 9 -2.83 10.54 -23.68
CA ALA A 9 -3.87 11.38 -24.29
C ALA A 9 -5.14 11.58 -23.44
N SER A 10 -5.45 10.67 -22.52
CA SER A 10 -6.60 10.75 -21.59
C SER A 10 -6.22 11.02 -20.12
N LYS A 11 -4.94 11.28 -19.83
CA LYS A 11 -4.42 11.46 -18.47
C LYS A 11 -4.18 12.95 -18.18
N MET A 12 -3.90 13.25 -16.92
CA MET A 12 -3.65 14.63 -16.46
C MET A 12 -2.33 15.22 -16.98
N ALA A 13 -1.31 14.38 -17.19
CA ALA A 13 -0.01 14.86 -17.66
C ALA A 13 -0.11 15.31 -19.13
N PRO A 14 0.42 16.49 -19.48
CA PRO A 14 0.18 17.10 -20.79
C PRO A 14 0.92 16.37 -21.94
N ASP A 15 2.12 15.85 -21.68
CA ASP A 15 2.93 15.15 -22.68
C ASP A 15 4.01 14.26 -22.03
N VAL A 16 4.69 13.47 -22.87
CA VAL A 16 5.76 12.54 -22.45
C VAL A 16 6.97 13.28 -21.88
N ALA A 17 7.33 14.44 -22.43
CA ALA A 17 8.51 15.20 -21.99
C ALA A 17 8.33 15.70 -20.55
N THR A 18 7.13 16.14 -20.20
CA THR A 18 6.77 16.57 -18.84
C THR A 18 6.86 15.42 -17.85
N VAL A 19 6.43 14.21 -18.24
CA VAL A 19 6.55 13.02 -17.40
C VAL A 19 8.01 12.64 -17.20
N ASP A 20 8.80 12.63 -18.27
CA ASP A 20 10.22 12.28 -18.22
C ASP A 20 11.00 13.25 -17.33
N GLN A 21 10.82 14.56 -17.54
CA GLN A 21 11.42 15.60 -16.71
C GLN A 21 11.05 15.43 -15.24
N PHE A 22 9.77 15.23 -14.94
CA PHE A 22 9.32 15.01 -13.56
C PHE A 22 10.00 13.79 -12.91
N LEU A 23 10.13 12.67 -13.64
CA LEU A 23 10.75 11.45 -13.11
C LEU A 23 12.26 11.63 -12.89
N VAL A 24 12.95 12.33 -13.80
CA VAL A 24 14.39 12.65 -13.66
C VAL A 24 14.62 13.57 -12.45
N GLU A 25 13.86 14.66 -12.34
CA GLU A 25 13.96 15.59 -11.20
C GLU A 25 13.67 14.87 -9.87
N LEU A 26 12.65 14.02 -9.83
CA LEU A 26 12.35 13.21 -8.65
C LEU A 26 13.52 12.28 -8.30
N ALA A 27 14.11 11.61 -9.30
CA ALA A 27 15.24 10.72 -9.09
C ALA A 27 16.48 11.48 -8.58
N GLU A 28 16.76 12.66 -9.12
CA GLU A 28 17.87 13.52 -8.68
C GLU A 28 17.71 13.92 -7.21
N HIS A 29 16.52 14.34 -6.81
CA HIS A 29 16.24 14.70 -5.42
C HIS A 29 16.23 13.49 -4.47
N ALA A 30 15.76 12.32 -4.92
CA ALA A 30 15.73 11.10 -4.12
C ALA A 30 17.12 10.43 -4.00
N ARG A 31 18.04 10.70 -4.93
CA ARG A 31 19.37 10.08 -4.97
C ARG A 31 20.22 10.40 -3.74
N VAL A 32 20.26 11.67 -3.33
CA VAL A 32 21.08 12.11 -2.20
C VAL A 32 20.70 11.39 -0.89
N PRO A 33 19.42 11.34 -0.47
CA PRO A 33 19.03 10.56 0.70
C PRO A 33 19.26 9.06 0.49
N ALA A 34 18.98 8.50 -0.69
CA ALA A 34 19.19 7.07 -0.95
C ALA A 34 20.68 6.66 -0.82
N GLU A 35 21.62 7.47 -1.30
CA GLU A 35 23.05 7.21 -1.14
C GLU A 35 23.49 7.23 0.34
N ARG A 36 22.89 8.11 1.16
CA ARG A 36 23.11 8.15 2.61
C ARG A 36 22.56 6.89 3.29
N GLU A 37 21.33 6.51 2.98
CA GLU A 37 20.69 5.30 3.50
C GLU A 37 21.51 4.05 3.16
N ILE A 38 21.98 3.92 1.91
CA ILE A 38 22.85 2.80 1.51
C ILE A 38 24.18 2.81 2.28
N ALA A 39 24.76 3.99 2.53
CA ALA A 39 25.99 4.10 3.31
C ALA A 39 25.79 3.64 4.77
N GLU A 40 24.66 4.01 5.39
CA GLU A 40 24.28 3.56 6.73
C GLU A 40 24.09 2.04 6.77
N LEU A 41 23.41 1.46 5.76
CA LEU A 41 23.24 0.02 5.64
C LEU A 41 24.58 -0.72 5.45
N LYS A 42 25.50 -0.17 4.67
CA LYS A 42 26.86 -0.74 4.51
C LYS A 42 27.64 -0.69 5.81
N ALA A 43 27.57 0.41 6.57
CA ALA A 43 28.28 0.56 7.82
C ALA A 43 27.84 -0.45 8.89
N ILE A 44 26.54 -0.76 8.95
CA ILE A 44 26.03 -1.80 9.85
C ILE A 44 26.37 -3.21 9.33
N ALA A 45 26.31 -3.44 8.03
CA ALA A 45 26.66 -4.74 7.43
C ALA A 45 28.13 -5.13 7.60
N GLN A 46 29.04 -4.15 7.60
CA GLN A 46 30.45 -4.38 7.87
C GLN A 46 30.73 -4.95 9.26
N GLN A 47 29.87 -4.70 10.25
CA GLN A 47 29.99 -5.26 11.59
C GLN A 47 29.80 -6.79 11.60
N ASP A 48 29.07 -7.31 10.61
CA ASP A 48 28.85 -8.74 10.37
C ASP A 48 29.78 -9.30 9.27
N ALA A 49 30.86 -8.58 8.93
CA ALA A 49 31.80 -8.92 7.86
C ALA A 49 31.21 -9.00 6.44
N ILE A 50 30.06 -8.34 6.20
CA ILE A 50 29.50 -8.18 4.85
C ILE A 50 30.06 -6.88 4.26
N LEU A 51 31.02 -7.03 3.35
CA LEU A 51 31.73 -5.91 2.69
C LEU A 51 31.00 -5.40 1.44
N ASP A 52 30.25 -6.28 0.78
CA ASP A 52 29.51 -5.98 -0.44
C ASP A 52 28.02 -6.27 -0.22
N LEU A 53 27.28 -5.21 0.15
CA LEU A 53 25.85 -5.28 0.45
C LEU A 53 25.05 -5.49 -0.84
N GLN A 54 24.31 -6.60 -0.91
CA GLN A 54 23.49 -6.95 -2.06
C GLN A 54 22.01 -6.56 -1.85
N PRO A 55 21.20 -6.45 -2.91
CA PRO A 55 19.80 -6.05 -2.79
C PRO A 55 18.97 -6.90 -1.83
N TRP A 56 19.23 -8.21 -1.73
CA TRP A 56 18.51 -9.11 -0.81
C TRP A 56 18.89 -8.92 0.66
N ASP A 57 20.02 -8.26 0.94
CA ASP A 57 20.47 -7.97 2.31
C ASP A 57 19.76 -6.75 2.91
N THR A 58 19.25 -5.86 2.06
CA THR A 58 18.70 -4.56 2.45
C THR A 58 17.61 -4.66 3.51
N GLY A 59 16.67 -5.60 3.39
CA GLY A 59 15.57 -5.76 4.34
C GLY A 59 16.05 -6.13 5.75
N TYR A 60 17.05 -7.01 5.84
CA TYR A 60 17.63 -7.44 7.11
C TYR A 60 18.38 -6.31 7.80
N TYR A 61 19.27 -5.62 7.07
CA TYR A 61 20.06 -4.53 7.65
C TYR A 61 19.23 -3.27 7.93
N SER A 62 18.16 -3.02 7.17
CA SER A 62 17.21 -1.95 7.47
C SER A 62 16.52 -2.16 8.82
N GLU A 63 16.12 -3.40 9.13
CA GLU A 63 15.51 -3.72 10.42
C GLU A 63 16.53 -3.60 11.57
N LYS A 64 17.76 -4.08 11.38
CA LYS A 64 18.85 -3.89 12.36
C LYS A 64 19.11 -2.40 12.64
N LEU A 65 19.21 -1.59 11.59
CA LEU A 65 19.44 -0.15 11.70
C LEU A 65 18.29 0.53 12.46
N LYS A 66 17.04 0.18 12.15
CA LYS A 66 15.85 0.69 12.83
C LYS A 66 15.83 0.35 14.32
N ILE A 67 16.21 -0.88 14.68
CA ILE A 67 16.34 -1.29 16.09
C ILE A 67 17.44 -0.48 16.77
N GLN A 68 18.60 -0.29 16.12
CA GLN A 68 19.71 0.48 16.69
C GLN A 68 19.35 1.95 16.92
N GLN A 69 18.66 2.59 15.97
CA GLN A 69 18.33 4.02 16.04
C GLN A 69 17.12 4.32 16.94
N PHE A 70 16.09 3.47 16.89
CA PHE A 70 14.79 3.76 17.53
C PHE A 70 14.41 2.79 18.64
N ASN A 71 15.23 1.76 18.90
CA ASN A 71 14.93 0.66 19.83
C ASN A 71 13.55 0.03 19.57
N LEU A 72 13.19 -0.10 18.30
CA LEU A 72 11.87 -0.52 17.84
C LEU A 72 11.99 -1.57 16.75
N SER A 73 11.37 -2.74 16.95
CA SER A 73 11.25 -3.78 15.94
C SER A 73 9.82 -3.92 15.42
N GLN A 74 9.67 -4.30 14.15
CA GLN A 74 8.37 -4.59 13.55
C GLN A 74 7.67 -5.79 14.21
N GLU A 75 8.44 -6.82 14.56
CA GLU A 75 7.87 -8.00 15.24
C GLU A 75 7.35 -7.66 16.64
N SER A 76 7.98 -6.72 17.36
CA SER A 76 7.45 -6.21 18.64
C SER A 76 6.14 -5.44 18.47
N LEU A 77 5.92 -4.79 17.32
CA LEU A 77 4.69 -4.04 17.03
C LEU A 77 3.54 -4.93 16.58
N LYS A 78 3.82 -6.03 15.89
CA LYS A 78 2.83 -6.91 15.25
C LYS A 78 1.67 -7.34 16.16
N PRO A 79 1.87 -7.69 17.44
CA PRO A 79 0.76 -8.04 18.35
C PRO A 79 -0.25 -6.90 18.58
N TYR A 80 0.15 -5.65 18.37
CA TYR A 80 -0.71 -4.47 18.53
C TYR A 80 -1.54 -4.15 17.28
N PHE A 81 -1.27 -4.83 16.16
CA PHE A 81 -1.93 -4.64 14.88
C PHE A 81 -2.66 -5.90 14.40
N PRO A 82 -3.54 -6.53 15.21
CA PRO A 82 -4.34 -7.65 14.72
C PRO A 82 -5.37 -7.13 13.72
N ALA A 83 -5.50 -7.81 12.58
CA ALA A 83 -6.33 -7.36 11.46
C ALA A 83 -7.76 -6.95 11.89
N PRO A 84 -8.52 -7.73 12.69
CA PRO A 84 -9.87 -7.33 13.12
C PRO A 84 -9.92 -5.98 13.85
N LYS A 85 -8.90 -5.65 14.66
CA LYS A 85 -8.83 -4.36 15.37
C LYS A 85 -8.50 -3.21 14.41
N ILE A 86 -7.62 -3.44 13.44
CA ILE A 86 -7.32 -2.44 12.41
C ILE A 86 -8.56 -2.13 11.60
N LEU A 87 -9.32 -3.14 11.17
CA LEU A 87 -10.54 -2.94 10.38
C LEU A 87 -11.60 -2.16 11.16
N GLN A 88 -11.81 -2.52 12.43
CA GLN A 88 -12.72 -1.78 13.30
C GLN A 88 -12.28 -0.31 13.45
N GLY A 89 -10.98 -0.07 13.63
CA GLY A 89 -10.40 1.28 13.69
C GLY A 89 -10.61 2.06 12.40
N LEU A 90 -10.35 1.44 11.25
CA LEU A 90 -10.56 2.03 9.93
C LEU A 90 -12.03 2.42 9.72
N PHE A 91 -12.97 1.53 10.06
CA PHE A 91 -14.41 1.82 9.93
C PHE A 91 -14.85 2.94 10.87
N SER A 92 -14.30 2.99 12.08
CA SER A 92 -14.54 4.09 13.03
C SER A 92 -14.06 5.43 12.49
N ILE A 93 -12.90 5.46 11.82
CA ILE A 93 -12.38 6.68 11.19
C ILE A 93 -13.29 7.13 10.05
N VAL A 94 -13.73 6.20 9.19
CA VAL A 94 -14.67 6.50 8.09
C VAL A 94 -15.97 7.08 8.62
N ASN A 95 -16.55 6.48 9.67
CA ASN A 95 -17.75 7.01 10.31
C ASN A 95 -17.54 8.41 10.88
N ARG A 96 -16.44 8.63 11.61
CA ARG A 96 -16.15 9.94 12.21
C ARG A 96 -15.96 11.05 11.18
N LEU A 97 -15.33 10.75 10.04
CA LEU A 97 -15.03 11.74 9.01
C LEU A 97 -16.21 12.00 8.09
N TYR A 98 -17.01 10.97 7.78
CA TYR A 98 -17.99 11.02 6.70
C TYR A 98 -19.42 10.65 7.13
N GLY A 99 -19.64 10.26 8.38
CA GLY A 99 -20.95 9.77 8.86
C GLY A 99 -21.36 8.40 8.30
N ILE A 100 -20.49 7.74 7.51
CA ILE A 100 -20.79 6.47 6.86
C ILE A 100 -20.61 5.31 7.85
N ASN A 101 -21.65 4.50 8.00
CA ASN A 101 -21.59 3.24 8.74
C ASN A 101 -21.19 2.12 7.78
N ILE A 102 -20.22 1.29 8.18
CA ILE A 102 -19.81 0.12 7.42
C ILE A 102 -20.33 -1.11 8.16
N VAL A 103 -21.23 -1.85 7.51
CA VAL A 103 -21.93 -2.98 8.14
C VAL A 103 -21.66 -4.25 7.36
N GLN A 104 -21.19 -5.29 8.05
CA GLN A 104 -21.02 -6.60 7.43
C GLN A 104 -22.38 -7.23 7.14
N ARG A 105 -22.54 -7.80 5.94
CA ARG A 105 -23.75 -8.50 5.51
C ARG A 105 -23.40 -9.83 4.85
N GLU A 106 -24.37 -10.73 4.82
CA GLU A 106 -24.27 -11.96 4.07
C GLU A 106 -24.47 -11.69 2.58
N ALA A 107 -23.60 -12.27 1.76
CA ALA A 107 -23.70 -12.23 0.31
C ALA A 107 -22.99 -13.45 -0.29
N PRO A 108 -23.32 -13.84 -1.54
CA PRO A 108 -22.52 -14.82 -2.27
C PRO A 108 -21.08 -14.35 -2.38
N VAL A 109 -20.14 -15.20 -1.98
CA VAL A 109 -18.69 -14.95 -2.02
C VAL A 109 -17.97 -16.07 -2.77
N TRP A 110 -16.83 -15.74 -3.37
CA TRP A 110 -15.98 -16.71 -4.08
C TRP A 110 -15.04 -17.49 -3.17
N HIS A 111 -14.88 -17.05 -1.92
CA HIS A 111 -13.98 -17.68 -0.94
C HIS A 111 -14.52 -17.50 0.48
N PRO A 112 -14.38 -18.48 1.40
CA PRO A 112 -14.84 -18.38 2.79
C PRO A 112 -14.26 -17.19 3.57
N ASP A 113 -13.01 -16.82 3.29
CA ASP A 113 -12.36 -15.67 3.93
C ASP A 113 -12.69 -14.31 3.29
N ALA A 114 -13.53 -14.29 2.25
CA ALA A 114 -14.00 -13.04 1.68
C ALA A 114 -15.26 -12.60 2.42
N HIS A 115 -15.34 -11.31 2.74
CA HIS A 115 -16.47 -10.70 3.44
C HIS A 115 -17.12 -9.63 2.58
N TYR A 116 -18.43 -9.44 2.74
CA TYR A 116 -19.17 -8.37 2.10
C TYR A 116 -19.62 -7.34 3.13
N PHE A 117 -19.47 -6.06 2.78
CA PHE A 117 -19.86 -4.93 3.61
C PHE A 117 -20.73 -3.97 2.81
N GLU A 118 -21.74 -3.41 3.47
CA GLU A 118 -22.54 -2.30 2.98
C GLU A 118 -22.06 -0.97 3.59
N LEU A 119 -22.14 0.07 2.78
CA LEU A 119 -21.92 1.46 3.18
C LEU A 119 -23.28 2.11 3.39
N GLU A 120 -23.60 2.46 4.64
CA GLU A 120 -24.86 3.09 5.03
C GLU A 120 -24.63 4.57 5.37
N ASP A 121 -25.33 5.46 4.68
CA ASP A 121 -25.38 6.90 4.95
C ASP A 121 -26.78 7.27 5.46
N GLN A 122 -26.89 7.71 6.71
CA GLN A 122 -28.16 8.09 7.34
C GLN A 122 -29.27 7.01 7.18
N GLY A 123 -28.89 5.73 7.27
CA GLY A 123 -29.81 4.59 7.13
C GLY A 123 -30.12 4.18 5.69
N THR A 124 -29.52 4.84 4.70
CA THR A 124 -29.63 4.47 3.27
C THR A 124 -28.36 3.76 2.81
N VAL A 125 -28.50 2.59 2.19
CA VAL A 125 -27.36 1.90 1.57
C VAL A 125 -26.94 2.65 0.30
N VAL A 126 -25.72 3.18 0.30
CA VAL A 126 -25.16 3.97 -0.81
C VAL A 126 -24.17 3.17 -1.68
N GLY A 127 -23.74 2.02 -1.20
CA GLY A 127 -22.84 1.11 -1.91
C GLY A 127 -22.45 -0.09 -1.06
N GLY A 128 -21.56 -0.92 -1.59
CA GLY A 128 -21.00 -2.05 -0.87
C GLY A 128 -19.68 -2.48 -1.49
N PHE A 129 -18.89 -3.24 -0.73
CA PHE A 129 -17.63 -3.76 -1.17
C PHE A 129 -17.39 -5.17 -0.64
N TYR A 130 -16.72 -5.97 -1.46
CA TYR A 130 -16.14 -7.22 -1.02
C TYR A 130 -14.73 -6.99 -0.54
N PHE A 131 -14.35 -7.69 0.51
CA PHE A 131 -13.05 -7.56 1.13
C PHE A 131 -12.43 -8.94 1.36
N ASP A 132 -11.36 -9.20 0.63
CA ASP A 132 -10.66 -10.47 0.60
C ASP A 132 -9.19 -10.18 0.94
N LEU A 133 -8.83 -10.37 2.21
CA LEU A 133 -7.57 -9.88 2.77
C LEU A 133 -6.39 -10.84 2.60
N TYR A 134 -6.64 -12.14 2.75
CA TYR A 134 -5.54 -13.09 2.95
C TYR A 134 -4.94 -13.55 1.62
N ALA A 135 -3.62 -13.74 1.62
CA ALA A 135 -2.89 -14.28 0.49
C ALA A 135 -3.21 -15.78 0.33
N ARG A 136 -3.35 -16.23 -0.92
CA ARG A 136 -3.52 -17.64 -1.27
C ARG A 136 -3.08 -17.91 -2.70
N SER A 137 -2.77 -19.17 -3.00
CA SER A 137 -2.45 -19.60 -4.37
C SER A 137 -3.60 -19.29 -5.32
N GLY A 138 -3.28 -18.84 -6.53
CA GLY A 138 -4.26 -18.46 -7.56
C GLY A 138 -4.95 -17.12 -7.34
N LYS A 139 -4.79 -16.46 -6.18
CA LYS A 139 -5.21 -15.06 -5.99
C LYS A 139 -4.09 -14.13 -6.46
N ARG A 140 -4.47 -13.04 -7.13
CA ARG A 140 -3.53 -11.98 -7.55
C ARG A 140 -2.69 -11.49 -6.36
N GLY A 141 -1.43 -11.16 -6.58
CA GLY A 141 -0.55 -10.61 -5.54
C GLY A 141 -0.69 -9.10 -5.38
N GLY A 142 -0.26 -8.57 -4.23
CA GLY A 142 -0.30 -7.14 -3.90
C GLY A 142 -1.58 -6.68 -3.20
N ALA A 143 -1.86 -5.39 -3.24
CA ALA A 143 -3.11 -4.79 -2.78
C ALA A 143 -3.75 -4.00 -3.93
N TRP A 144 -5.02 -4.25 -4.22
CA TRP A 144 -5.75 -3.59 -5.30
C TRP A 144 -7.23 -3.44 -4.96
N MET A 145 -7.89 -2.51 -5.64
CA MET A 145 -9.34 -2.33 -5.62
C MET A 145 -9.85 -2.53 -7.05
N SER A 146 -10.99 -3.20 -7.19
CA SER A 146 -11.67 -3.37 -8.48
C SER A 146 -13.12 -2.93 -8.34
N GLY A 147 -13.60 -2.16 -9.32
CA GLY A 147 -15.02 -1.91 -9.47
C GLY A 147 -15.75 -3.21 -9.82
N PHE A 148 -16.91 -3.44 -9.20
CA PHE A 148 -17.79 -4.56 -9.54
C PHE A 148 -19.04 -4.06 -10.29
N ARG A 149 -19.80 -3.17 -9.66
CA ARG A 149 -20.95 -2.49 -10.27
C ARG A 149 -20.78 -1.00 -10.10
N SER A 150 -20.76 -0.27 -11.22
CA SER A 150 -20.65 1.18 -11.20
C SER A 150 -22.03 1.81 -10.91
N ARG A 151 -22.02 2.89 -10.12
CA ARG A 151 -23.17 3.81 -9.99
C ARG A 151 -23.13 4.92 -11.05
N MET A 152 -21.98 5.10 -11.71
CA MET A 152 -21.80 6.10 -12.76
C MET A 152 -22.65 5.69 -13.96
N GLN A 153 -23.72 6.46 -14.20
CA GLN A 153 -24.43 6.44 -15.47
C GLN A 153 -23.61 7.31 -16.43
N THR A 154 -22.85 6.68 -17.31
CA THR A 154 -22.20 7.34 -18.45
C THR A 154 -23.20 7.58 -19.55
#